data_AF-A0A7Y6CFX6-F1
#
_entry.id   AF-A0A7Y6CFX6-F1
#
_cell.length_a   1.000
_cell.length_b   1.000
_cell.length_c   1.000
_cell.angle_alpha   90.00
_cell.angle_beta   90.00
_cell.angle_gamma   90.00
#
_symmetry.space_group_name_H-M   'P 1'
#
loop_
_entity.id
_entity.type
_entity.pdbx_description
1 polymer ?
#
loop_
_entity_poly.entity_id
_entity_poly.type
_entity_poly.pdbx_seq_one_letter_code
_entity_poly.pdbx_strand_id
1 'polypeptide(L)' 'MTAQPPVKLHEHVAKRVHVLMQRSGIPYEMEQQVCTSCRRILDEKPVKRAAA' A
#
# COMPACT_ATOMS: atom_id res chain seq x y z
N MET A 1 5.91 16.96 3.76
CA MET A 1 7.28 16.58 3.35
C MET A 1 7.41 15.07 3.50
N THR A 2 7.02 14.29 2.49
CA THR A 2 7.10 12.82 2.53
C THR A 2 8.56 12.41 2.45
N ALA A 3 9.16 12.07 3.59
CA ALA A 3 10.53 11.58 3.67
C ALA A 3 10.64 10.29 2.84
N GLN A 4 11.23 10.37 1.65
CA GLN A 4 11.62 9.19 0.91
C GLN A 4 12.75 8.50 1.69
N PRO A 5 12.57 7.25 2.14
CA PRO A 5 13.63 6.55 2.84
C PRO A 5 14.85 6.40 1.91
N PRO A 6 16.08 6.42 2.47
CA PRO A 6 17.30 6.32 1.67
C PRO A 6 17.23 5.06 0.80
N VAL A 7 17.47 5.22 -0.50
CA VAL A 7 17.52 4.14 -1.49
C VAL A 7 18.73 3.26 -1.20
N LYS A 8 18.63 2.43 -0.15
CA LYS A 8 19.51 1.27 0.02
C LYS A 8 19.24 0.38 -1.19
N LEU A 9 20.25 0.08 -2.00
CA LEU A 9 20.16 -0.95 -3.03
C LEU A 9 19.80 -2.27 -2.33
N HIS A 10 18.57 -2.72 -2.50
CA HIS A 10 18.07 -3.98 -1.97
C HIS A 10 17.06 -4.56 -2.96
N GLU A 11 16.95 -5.88 -2.98
CA GLU A 11 15.91 -6.54 -3.76
C GLU A 11 14.55 -6.25 -3.14
N HIS A 12 13.63 -5.74 -3.96
CA HIS A 12 12.29 -5.39 -3.51
C HIS A 12 11.47 -6.66 -3.29
N VAL A 13 11.33 -7.05 -2.02
CA VAL A 13 10.45 -8.14 -1.62
C VAL A 13 9.04 -7.60 -1.42
N ALA A 14 8.19 -7.83 -2.40
CA ALA A 14 6.79 -7.42 -2.38
C ALA A 14 5.99 -8.22 -1.33
N LYS A 15 5.33 -7.53 -0.41
CA LYS A 15 4.37 -8.09 0.53
C LYS A 15 3.01 -7.45 0.30
N ARG A 16 1.99 -8.27 0.08
CA ARG A 16 0.60 -7.84 0.00
C ARG A 16 0.09 -7.51 1.39
N VAL A 17 -0.42 -6.30 1.55
CA VAL A 17 -1.10 -5.84 2.76
C VAL A 17 -2.48 -5.33 2.37
N HIS A 18 -3.48 -5.71 3.15
CA HIS A 18 -4.84 -5.21 3.01
C HIS A 18 -4.99 -4.01 3.93
N VAL A 19 -5.24 -2.85 3.36
CA VAL A 19 -5.49 -1.63 4.11
C VAL A 19 -6.94 -1.21 3.90
N LEU A 20 -7.61 -0.93 5.01
CA LEU A 20 -8.93 -0.32 5.01
C LEU A 20 -8.73 1.19 4.93
N MET A 21 -9.19 1.78 3.83
CA MET A 21 -9.05 3.20 3.57
C MET A 21 -10.41 3.80 3.29
N GLN A 22 -10.71 4.94 3.90
CA GLN A 22 -11.95 5.66 3.63
C GLN A 22 -11.72 6.65 2.51
N ARG A 23 -12.48 6.54 1.41
CA ARG A 23 -12.45 7.51 0.31
C ARG A 23 -13.85 8.10 0.14
N SER A 24 -13.96 9.41 0.34
CA SER A 24 -15.24 10.14 0.28
C SER A 24 -16.33 9.57 1.19
N GLY A 25 -15.96 9.11 2.40
CA GLY A 25 -16.90 8.55 3.38
C GLY A 25 -17.30 7.10 3.13
N ILE A 26 -16.83 6.47 2.05
CA ILE A 26 -17.07 5.05 1.76
C ILE A 26 -15.81 4.27 2.16
N PRO A 27 -15.92 3.19 2.95
CA PRO A 27 -14.79 2.33 3.24
C PRO A 27 -14.44 1.49 2.01
N TYR A 28 -13.15 1.45 1.68
CA TYR A 28 -12.59 0.62 0.62
C TYR A 28 -11.53 -0.29 1.22
N GLU A 29 -11.57 -1.55 0.78
CA GLU A 29 -10.47 -2.47 0.99
C GLU A 29 -9.50 -2.33 -0.18
N MET A 30 -8.28 -1.91 0.13
CA MET A 30 -7.21 -1.73 -0.83
C MET A 30 -6.13 -2.78 -0.55
N GLU A 31 -5.72 -3.53 -1.56
CA GLU A 31 -4.52 -4.36 -1.49
C GLU A 31 -3.35 -3.51 -1.97
N GLN A 32 -2.39 -3.29 -1.09
CA GLN A 32 -1.13 -2.63 -1.42
C GLN A 32 -0.02 -3.67 -1.40
N GLN A 33 0.78 -3.73 -2.45
CA GLN A 33 2.05 -4.42 -2.45
C GLN A 33 3.11 -3.45 -1.95
N VAL A 34 3.56 -3.67 -0.73
CA VAL A 34 4.62 -2.87 -0.10
C VAL A 34 5.91 -3.66 -0.05
N CYS A 35 7.04 -3.00 -0.32
CA CYS A 35 8.33 -3.59 -0.05
C CYS A 35 8.52 -3.73 1.46
N THR A 36 8.84 -4.93 1.93
CA THR A 36 9.09 -5.16 3.37
C THR A 36 10.29 -4.39 3.91
N SER A 37 11.30 -4.17 3.07
CA SER A 37 12.56 -3.54 3.45
C SER A 37 12.50 -2.01 3.48
N CYS A 38 11.95 -1.37 2.43
CA CYS A 38 11.86 0.09 2.34
C CYS A 38 10.44 0.66 2.49
N ARG A 39 9.43 -0.20 2.67
CA ARG A 39 8.01 0.18 2.78
C ARG A 39 7.48 0.98 1.59
N ARG A 40 8.18 0.90 0.45
CA ARG A 40 7.75 1.54 -0.79
C ARG A 40 6.57 0.76 -1.37
N ILE A 41 5.53 1.48 -1.77
CA ILE A 41 4.40 0.91 -2.51
C ILE A 41 4.91 0.57 -3.91
N LEU A 42 4.82 -0.70 -4.29
CA LEU A 42 5.20 -1.23 -5.60
C LEU A 42 3.97 -1.32 -6.51
N ASP A 43 2.82 -1.67 -5.94
CA ASP A 43 1.53 -1.79 -6.63
C ASP A 43 0.42 -1.48 -5.61
N GLU A 44 -0.64 -0.82 -6.04
CA GLU A 44 -1.83 -0.58 -5.23
C GLU A 44 -3.07 -0.88 -6.06
N LYS A 45 -3.95 -1.73 -5.54
CA LYS A 45 -5.18 -2.13 -6.24
C LYS A 45 -6.38 -2.10 -5.28
N PRO A 46 -7.47 -1.43 -5.67
CA PRO A 46 -8.73 -1.56 -4.94
C PRO A 46 -9.26 -2.99 -5.08
N VAL A 47 -9.42 -3.69 -3.96
CA VAL A 47 -9.92 -5.08 -3.95
C VAL A 47 -11.44 -5.07 -3.93
N LYS A 48 -12.02 -4.31 -3.00
CA LYS A 48 -13.48 -4.21 -2.83
C LYS A 48 -13.89 -2.82 -2.36
N ARG A 49 -15.01 -2.34 -2.90
CA ARG A 49 -15.85 -1.38 -2.18
C ARG A 49 -16.44 -2.11 -0.99
N ALA A 50 -16.15 -1.68 0.24
CA ALA A 50 -17.00 -2.01 1.36
C ALA A 50 -18.20 -1.05 1.30
N ALA A 51 -19.02 -1.19 0.26
CA ALA A 51 -20.35 -0.59 0.26
C ALA A 51 -21.21 -1.48 1.15
N ALA A 52 -21.44 -1.02 2.37
CA ALA A 52 -22.48 -1.55 3.26
C ALA A 52 -23.87 -1.26 2.68
#